data_AF-A0A1M5P312-F1
#
_entry.id   AF-A0A1M5P312-F1
#
_cell.length_a   1.000
_cell.length_b   1.000
_cell.length_c   1.000
_cell.angle_alpha   90.00
_cell.angle_beta   90.00
_cell.angle_gamma   90.00
#
_symmetry.space_group_name_H-M   'P 1'
#
loop_
_entity.id
_entity.type
_entity.pdbx_description
1 polymer ?
#
loop_
_entity_poly.entity_id
_entity_poly.type
_entity_poly.pdbx_seq_one_letter_code
_entity_poly.pdbx_strand_id
1 'polypeptide(L)'
;MTTTKLNKFLFESSEHFGKKIHYIRAICIYCIINITMISPDMYEIFSSDGFVQKEINDKFIEWYQPRISWITESLQFLNFRENTIILALFSIYLLSFILVFLRYKPLVFSLVSWIGHLILINSSYLFSYGADYFISFLLFVNVMFNLSTILNVKYGSLLYSFTIRFV
;
A
#
# COMPACT_ATOMS: atom_id res chain seq x y z
N MET A 1 6.66 34.25 16.77
CA MET A 1 6.09 34.74 15.49
C MET A 1 6.27 33.75 14.32
N THR A 2 7.20 32.80 14.40
CA THR A 2 7.43 31.73 13.40
C THR A 2 6.43 30.57 13.49
N THR A 3 5.97 30.24 14.69
CA THR A 3 4.99 29.15 14.95
C THR A 3 3.63 29.37 14.28
N THR A 4 3.17 30.62 14.17
CA THR A 4 1.90 30.96 13.51
C THR A 4 1.97 30.79 11.99
N LYS A 5 3.09 31.12 11.34
CA LYS A 5 3.25 30.91 9.89
C LYS A 5 3.38 29.42 9.54
N LEU A 6 4.12 28.65 10.34
CA LEU A 6 4.26 27.21 10.14
C LEU A 6 2.92 26.49 10.35
N ASN A 7 2.18 26.83 11.41
CA ASN A 7 0.85 26.26 11.65
C ASN A 7 -0.14 26.63 10.54
N LYS A 8 -0.05 27.86 10.03
CA LYS A 8 -0.86 28.31 8.89
C LYS A 8 -0.52 27.53 7.61
N PHE A 9 0.77 27.28 7.38
CA PHE A 9 1.23 26.47 6.26
C PHE A 9 0.99 24.96 6.46
N LEU A 10 0.87 24.41 7.66
CA LEU A 10 0.68 22.96 7.82
C LEU A 10 -0.80 22.58 7.95
N PHE A 11 -1.62 23.45 8.54
CA PHE A 11 -2.94 23.07 9.04
C PHE A 11 -4.09 23.94 8.55
N GLU A 12 -3.83 25.08 7.90
CA GLU A 12 -4.90 25.88 7.32
C GLU A 12 -5.45 25.16 6.08
N SER A 13 -6.73 24.86 6.13
CA SER A 13 -7.47 24.02 5.18
C SER A 13 -8.09 24.91 4.11
N SER A 14 -7.60 24.85 2.87
CA SER A 14 -8.37 25.33 1.73
C SER A 14 -9.60 24.42 1.55
N GLU A 15 -10.80 24.98 1.45
CA GLU A 15 -12.13 24.33 1.47
C GLU A 15 -12.39 23.23 0.39
N HIS A 16 -11.39 22.69 -0.27
CA HIS A 16 -11.53 21.75 -1.40
C HIS A 16 -11.58 20.27 -1.02
N PHE A 17 -12.33 19.92 0.01
CA PHE A 17 -12.61 18.52 0.36
C PHE A 17 -13.32 17.72 -0.74
N GLY A 18 -14.02 18.38 -1.66
CA GLY A 18 -14.87 17.74 -2.66
C GLY A 18 -14.13 16.82 -3.64
N LYS A 19 -12.83 17.02 -3.88
CA LYS A 19 -12.08 16.25 -4.89
C LYS A 19 -11.43 14.97 -4.38
N LYS A 20 -11.43 14.74 -3.07
CA LYS A 20 -10.76 13.61 -2.41
C LYS A 20 -11.12 12.24 -2.99
N ILE A 21 -12.39 12.01 -3.30
CA ILE A 21 -12.84 10.72 -3.84
C ILE A 21 -12.24 10.43 -5.22
N HIS A 22 -11.99 11.46 -6.02
CA HIS A 22 -11.35 11.31 -7.33
C HIS A 22 -9.88 10.90 -7.16
N TYR A 23 -9.15 11.49 -6.21
CA TYR A 23 -7.78 11.08 -5.90
C TYR A 23 -7.70 9.62 -5.42
N ILE A 24 -8.58 9.22 -4.49
CA ILE A 24 -8.65 7.83 -4.02
C ILE A 24 -8.87 6.87 -5.19
N ARG A 25 -9.83 7.18 -6.07
CA ARG A 25 -10.13 6.34 -7.25
C ARG A 25 -8.98 6.29 -8.24
N ALA A 26 -8.31 7.43 -8.48
CA ALA A 26 -7.13 7.48 -9.36
C ALA A 26 -5.99 6.63 -8.83
N ILE A 27 -5.71 6.69 -7.51
CA ILE A 27 -4.70 5.83 -6.86
C ILE A 27 -5.06 4.36 -7.03
N CYS A 28 -6.33 3.97 -6.77
CA CYS A 28 -6.77 2.59 -6.96
C CYS A 28 -6.60 2.12 -8.41
N ILE A 29 -7.00 2.92 -9.40
CA ILE A 29 -6.85 2.58 -10.82
C ILE A 29 -5.38 2.39 -11.17
N TYR A 30 -4.52 3.32 -10.75
CA TYR A 30 -3.08 3.23 -11.00
C TYR A 30 -2.48 1.95 -10.40
N CYS A 31 -2.83 1.61 -9.15
CA CYS A 31 -2.34 0.41 -8.50
C CYS A 31 -2.88 -0.88 -9.14
N ILE A 32 -4.14 -0.89 -9.58
CA ILE A 32 -4.73 -2.01 -10.33
C ILE A 32 -3.97 -2.24 -11.64
N ILE A 33 -3.70 -1.18 -12.40
CA ILE A 33 -2.92 -1.28 -13.65
C ILE A 33 -1.53 -1.84 -13.34
N ASN A 34 -0.82 -1.29 -12.35
CA ASN A 34 0.51 -1.74 -11.97
C ASN A 34 0.54 -3.24 -11.59
N ILE A 35 -0.37 -3.70 -10.72
CA ILE A 35 -0.37 -5.10 -10.29
C ILE A 35 -0.79 -6.04 -11.42
N THR A 36 -1.71 -5.63 -12.30
CA THR A 36 -2.07 -6.44 -13.48
C THR A 36 -0.90 -6.58 -14.44
N MET A 37 -0.05 -5.54 -14.60
CA MET A 37 1.14 -5.63 -15.44
C MET A 37 2.19 -6.61 -14.88
N ILE A 38 2.32 -6.73 -13.56
CA ILE A 38 3.29 -7.64 -12.91
C ILE A 38 2.73 -9.07 -12.75
N SER A 39 1.40 -9.23 -12.81
CA SER A 39 0.73 -10.51 -12.53
C SER A 39 1.18 -11.72 -13.38
N PRO A 40 1.57 -11.60 -14.66
CA PRO A 40 2.04 -12.76 -15.43
C PRO A 40 3.30 -13.38 -14.83
N ASP A 41 4.19 -12.55 -14.29
CA ASP A 41 5.53 -12.96 -13.83
C ASP A 41 5.57 -13.15 -12.31
N MET A 42 4.40 -13.13 -11.63
CA MET A 42 4.35 -13.10 -10.17
C MET A 42 5.05 -14.31 -9.50
N TYR A 43 4.93 -15.51 -10.08
CA TYR A 43 5.62 -16.67 -9.50
C TYR A 43 7.13 -16.62 -9.73
N GLU A 44 7.57 -16.06 -10.85
CA GLU A 44 9.00 -15.92 -11.15
C GLU A 44 9.65 -14.88 -10.24
N ILE A 45 8.89 -13.87 -9.80
CA ILE A 45 9.38 -12.82 -8.90
C ILE A 45 9.31 -13.25 -7.43
N PHE A 46 8.23 -13.90 -7.01
CA PHE A 46 7.90 -14.07 -5.59
C PHE A 46 8.01 -15.51 -5.05
N SER A 47 8.17 -16.52 -5.91
CA SER A 47 8.39 -17.90 -5.48
C SER A 47 9.78 -18.09 -4.90
N SER A 48 9.94 -19.04 -3.97
CA SER A 48 11.23 -19.51 -3.47
C SER A 48 12.19 -19.95 -4.59
N ASP A 49 11.65 -20.59 -5.63
CA ASP A 49 12.37 -21.01 -6.84
C ASP A 49 12.38 -19.94 -7.96
N GLY A 50 12.08 -18.68 -7.63
CA GLY A 50 12.04 -17.57 -8.59
C GLY A 50 13.42 -17.11 -9.09
N PHE A 51 13.43 -16.03 -9.88
CA PHE A 51 14.66 -15.43 -10.42
C PHE A 51 15.65 -15.00 -9.33
N VAL A 52 15.13 -14.50 -8.22
CA VAL A 52 15.91 -14.13 -7.05
C VAL A 52 15.58 -15.10 -5.93
N GLN A 53 16.60 -15.88 -5.55
CA GLN A 53 16.51 -16.76 -4.40
C GLN A 53 16.26 -15.94 -3.13
N LYS A 54 15.37 -16.47 -2.30
CA LYS A 54 14.98 -15.87 -1.02
C LYS A 54 16.20 -15.54 -0.14
N GLU A 55 17.20 -16.43 -0.09
CA GLU A 55 18.40 -16.27 0.74
C GLU A 55 19.25 -15.07 0.31
N ILE A 56 19.17 -14.68 -0.96
CA ILE A 56 19.86 -13.49 -1.47
C ILE A 56 19.08 -12.24 -1.05
N ASN A 57 17.76 -12.25 -1.27
CA ASN A 57 16.89 -11.13 -0.92
C ASN A 57 16.93 -10.84 0.59
N ASP A 58 16.90 -11.87 1.43
CA ASP A 58 16.91 -11.79 2.89
C ASP A 58 18.18 -11.13 3.47
N LYS A 59 19.29 -11.04 2.71
CA LYS A 59 20.50 -10.33 3.14
C LYS A 59 20.37 -8.80 3.08
N PHE A 60 19.40 -8.30 2.31
CA PHE A 60 19.20 -6.86 2.10
C PHE A 60 18.01 -6.31 2.88
N ILE A 61 17.28 -7.17 3.59
CA ILE A 61 16.03 -6.86 4.26
C ILE A 61 16.20 -7.10 5.75
N GLU A 62 15.72 -6.16 6.53
CA GLU A 62 15.78 -6.27 7.98
C GLU A 62 14.78 -7.30 8.50
N TRP A 63 15.14 -7.96 9.60
CA TRP A 63 14.36 -9.07 10.14
C TRP A 63 12.93 -8.70 10.54
N TYR A 64 12.60 -7.41 10.74
CA TYR A 64 11.28 -6.92 11.14
C TYR A 64 10.40 -6.47 9.96
N GLN A 65 10.94 -6.46 8.74
CA GLN A 65 10.18 -6.01 7.56
C GLN A 65 9.24 -7.13 7.10
N PRO A 66 7.94 -6.82 6.86
CA PRO A 66 6.97 -7.83 6.48
C PRO A 66 7.26 -8.32 5.06
N ARG A 67 7.20 -9.64 4.85
CA ARG A 67 7.56 -10.31 3.60
C ARG A 67 6.69 -11.55 3.38
N ILE A 68 6.60 -12.00 2.14
CA ILE A 68 5.78 -13.15 1.72
C ILE A 68 6.22 -14.40 2.49
N SER A 69 7.53 -14.56 2.73
CA SER A 69 8.08 -15.71 3.47
C SER A 69 7.47 -15.89 4.86
N TRP A 70 7.15 -14.80 5.57
CA TRP A 70 6.47 -14.90 6.87
C TRP A 70 5.12 -15.58 6.79
N ILE A 71 4.41 -15.35 5.68
CA ILE A 71 3.09 -15.90 5.44
C ILE A 71 3.21 -17.30 4.85
N THR A 72 4.12 -17.51 3.90
CA THR A 72 4.30 -18.83 3.28
C THR A 72 4.83 -19.85 4.27
N GLU A 73 5.84 -19.53 5.08
CA GLU A 73 6.34 -20.44 6.12
C GLU A 73 5.26 -20.81 7.14
N SER A 74 4.48 -19.82 7.60
CA SER A 74 3.40 -20.03 8.56
C SER A 74 2.28 -20.92 8.02
N LEU A 75 1.94 -20.78 6.73
CA LEU A 75 0.86 -21.55 6.09
C LEU A 75 1.33 -22.88 5.51
N GLN A 76 2.59 -23.02 5.14
CA GLN A 76 3.20 -24.30 4.75
C GLN A 76 3.20 -25.28 5.93
N PHE A 77 3.33 -24.79 7.17
CA PHE A 77 3.11 -25.61 8.37
C PHE A 77 1.71 -26.26 8.41
N LEU A 78 0.72 -25.65 7.75
CA LEU A 78 -0.65 -26.16 7.59
C LEU A 78 -0.85 -26.93 6.27
N ASN A 79 0.22 -27.32 5.58
CA ASN A 79 0.23 -28.04 4.30
C ASN A 79 -0.36 -27.26 3.10
N PHE A 80 -0.39 -25.93 3.14
CA PHE A 80 -0.72 -25.15 1.94
C PHE A 80 0.47 -25.07 0.98
N ARG A 81 0.20 -25.21 -0.33
CA ARG A 81 1.21 -25.04 -1.39
C ARG A 81 1.59 -23.57 -1.53
N GLU A 82 2.88 -23.30 -1.71
CA GLU A 82 3.42 -21.93 -1.87
C GLU A 82 2.71 -21.13 -2.96
N ASN A 83 2.56 -21.71 -4.16
CA ASN A 83 1.91 -21.05 -5.29
C ASN A 83 0.46 -20.63 -4.95
N THR A 84 -0.26 -21.45 -4.18
CA THR A 84 -1.63 -21.12 -3.74
C THR A 84 -1.63 -19.94 -2.75
N ILE A 85 -0.63 -19.88 -1.87
CA ILE A 85 -0.48 -18.78 -0.90
C ILE A 85 -0.15 -17.48 -1.63
N ILE A 86 0.81 -17.50 -2.56
CA ILE A 86 1.18 -16.34 -3.38
C ILE A 86 -0.04 -15.84 -4.17
N LEU A 87 -0.76 -16.74 -4.85
CA LEU A 87 -1.98 -16.38 -5.58
C LEU A 87 -3.04 -15.76 -4.67
N ALA A 88 -3.22 -16.30 -3.47
CA ALA A 88 -4.17 -15.75 -2.49
C ALA A 88 -3.76 -14.35 -2.03
N LEU A 89 -2.48 -14.12 -1.75
CA LEU A 89 -1.96 -12.80 -1.37
C LEU A 89 -2.17 -11.77 -2.48
N PHE A 90 -1.84 -12.12 -3.72
CA PHE A 90 -2.11 -11.27 -4.89
C PHE A 90 -3.59 -10.98 -5.08
N SER A 91 -4.44 -12.00 -4.90
CA SER A 91 -5.89 -11.86 -4.99
C SER A 91 -6.45 -10.94 -3.91
N ILE A 92 -6.00 -11.07 -2.66
CA ILE A 92 -6.38 -10.19 -1.55
C ILE A 92 -5.92 -8.76 -1.83
N TYR A 93 -4.68 -8.60 -2.31
CA TYR A 93 -4.11 -7.31 -2.65
C TYR A 93 -4.91 -6.62 -3.76
N LEU A 94 -5.19 -7.30 -4.88
CA LEU A 94 -6.02 -6.77 -5.96
C LEU A 94 -7.45 -6.46 -5.49
N LEU A 95 -8.07 -7.37 -4.75
CA LEU A 95 -9.43 -7.22 -4.24
C LEU A 95 -9.53 -6.02 -3.29
N SER A 96 -8.50 -5.75 -2.49
CA SER A 96 -8.47 -4.59 -1.60
C SER A 96 -8.63 -3.27 -2.37
N PHE A 97 -8.01 -3.13 -3.55
CA PHE A 97 -8.18 -1.95 -4.39
C PHE A 97 -9.60 -1.80 -4.93
N ILE A 98 -10.21 -2.89 -5.36
CA ILE A 98 -11.59 -2.91 -5.84
C ILE A 98 -12.54 -2.46 -4.71
N LEU A 99 -12.34 -2.97 -3.49
CA LEU A 99 -13.18 -2.62 -2.34
C LEU A 99 -12.97 -1.16 -1.89
N VAL A 100 -11.74 -0.64 -1.93
CA VAL A 100 -11.49 0.80 -1.70
C VAL A 100 -12.17 1.65 -2.78
N PHE A 101 -12.08 1.25 -4.05
CA PHE A 101 -12.71 1.95 -5.18
C PHE A 101 -14.24 2.01 -5.05
N LEU A 102 -14.86 0.88 -4.66
CA LEU A 102 -16.29 0.75 -4.38
C LEU A 102 -16.71 1.35 -3.04
N ARG A 103 -15.77 1.87 -2.23
CA ARG A 103 -16.02 2.45 -0.91
C ARG A 103 -16.57 1.46 0.12
N TYR A 104 -16.34 0.16 -0.05
CA TYR A 104 -16.68 -0.85 0.96
C TYR A 104 -15.60 -0.86 2.05
N LYS A 105 -15.95 -0.50 3.29
CA LYS A 105 -15.03 -0.36 4.45
C LYS A 105 -13.65 0.22 4.08
N PRO A 106 -13.60 1.43 3.49
CA PRO A 106 -12.46 1.88 2.71
C PRO A 106 -11.19 2.09 3.55
N LEU A 107 -11.30 2.43 4.85
CA LEU A 107 -10.14 2.50 5.73
C LEU A 107 -9.47 1.13 5.90
N VAL A 108 -10.27 0.09 6.19
CA VAL A 108 -9.76 -1.28 6.39
C VAL A 108 -9.05 -1.75 5.13
N PHE A 109 -9.69 -1.65 3.98
CA PHE A 109 -9.09 -2.13 2.73
C PHE A 109 -7.94 -1.24 2.23
N SER A 110 -7.89 0.05 2.60
CA SER A 110 -6.69 0.89 2.35
C SER A 110 -5.49 0.48 3.20
N LEU A 111 -5.72 0.03 4.44
CA LEU A 111 -4.65 -0.50 5.28
C LEU A 111 -4.18 -1.87 4.76
N VAL A 112 -5.12 -2.74 4.39
CA VAL A 112 -4.82 -4.05 3.78
C VAL A 112 -4.01 -3.86 2.50
N SER A 113 -4.40 -2.93 1.62
CA SER A 113 -3.65 -2.67 0.40
C SER A 113 -2.25 -2.14 0.69
N TRP A 114 -2.11 -1.18 1.62
CA TRP A 114 -0.80 -0.63 1.97
C TRP A 114 0.13 -1.69 2.58
N ILE A 115 -0.35 -2.49 3.53
CA ILE A 115 0.42 -3.58 4.13
C ILE A 115 0.76 -4.65 3.10
N GLY A 116 -0.21 -5.02 2.25
CA GLY A 116 0.00 -5.98 1.16
C GLY A 116 1.11 -5.53 0.21
N HIS A 117 1.13 -4.25 -0.16
CA HIS A 117 2.18 -3.68 -1.00
C HIS A 117 3.55 -3.70 -0.34
N LEU A 118 3.64 -3.36 0.95
CA LEU A 118 4.90 -3.45 1.71
C LEU A 118 5.43 -4.88 1.74
N ILE A 119 4.55 -5.86 1.92
CA ILE A 119 4.90 -7.28 1.86
C ILE A 119 5.49 -7.62 0.48
N LEU A 120 4.88 -7.17 -0.61
CA LEU A 120 5.38 -7.42 -1.96
C LEU A 120 6.75 -6.77 -2.18
N ILE A 121 6.89 -5.47 -1.92
CA ILE A 121 8.16 -4.75 -2.14
C ILE A 121 9.31 -5.36 -1.38
N ASN A 122 9.12 -5.66 -0.09
CA ASN A 122 10.18 -6.27 0.69
C ASN A 122 10.49 -7.66 0.12
N SER A 123 9.50 -8.42 -0.36
CA SER A 123 9.77 -9.74 -0.96
C SER A 123 10.49 -9.68 -2.31
N SER A 124 10.45 -8.54 -2.99
CA SER A 124 11.13 -8.29 -4.26
C SER A 124 12.12 -7.12 -4.16
N TYR A 125 12.83 -6.99 -3.04
CA TYR A 125 13.63 -5.80 -2.75
C TYR A 125 14.67 -5.52 -3.85
N LEU A 126 15.31 -6.57 -4.38
CA LEU A 126 16.29 -6.46 -5.47
C LEU A 126 15.70 -6.04 -6.83
N PHE A 127 14.39 -6.25 -7.04
CA PHE A 127 13.68 -5.80 -8.24
C PHE A 127 12.97 -4.46 -8.04
N SER A 128 12.86 -4.00 -6.79
CA SER A 128 12.10 -2.79 -6.46
C SER A 128 12.88 -1.54 -6.84
N TYR A 129 12.22 -0.63 -7.53
CA TYR A 129 12.79 0.66 -7.96
C TYR A 129 11.88 1.82 -7.57
N GLY A 130 12.23 3.03 -8.01
CA GLY A 130 11.56 4.27 -7.58
C GLY A 130 10.03 4.27 -7.72
N ALA A 131 9.48 3.58 -8.73
CA ALA A 131 8.02 3.49 -8.91
C ALA A 131 7.34 2.72 -7.77
N ASP A 132 7.95 1.66 -7.25
CA ASP A 132 7.38 0.83 -6.19
C ASP A 132 7.30 1.59 -4.87
N TYR A 133 8.35 2.34 -4.55
CA TYR A 133 8.37 3.24 -3.39
C TYR A 133 7.37 4.40 -3.55
N PHE A 134 7.18 4.91 -4.77
CA PHE A 134 6.15 5.90 -5.04
C PHE A 134 4.74 5.34 -4.82
N ILE A 135 4.46 4.10 -5.25
CA ILE A 135 3.19 3.43 -4.95
C ILE A 135 3.01 3.26 -3.44
N SER A 136 4.06 2.88 -2.70
CA SER A 136 4.00 2.77 -1.23
C SER A 136 3.56 4.08 -0.59
N PHE A 137 4.11 5.20 -1.07
CA PHE A 137 3.75 6.53 -0.61
C PHE A 137 2.30 6.89 -1.00
N LEU A 138 1.87 6.61 -2.24
CA LEU A 138 0.48 6.85 -2.66
C LEU A 138 -0.53 6.03 -1.84
N LEU A 139 -0.21 4.79 -1.49
CA LEU A 139 -1.06 3.96 -0.65
C LEU A 139 -1.13 4.47 0.79
N PHE A 140 -0.01 4.96 1.33
CA PHE A 140 -0.01 5.66 2.62
C PHE A 140 -0.91 6.91 2.58
N VAL A 141 -0.79 7.74 1.54
CA VAL A 141 -1.68 8.89 1.29
C VAL A 141 -3.14 8.46 1.20
N ASN A 142 -3.43 7.32 0.55
CA ASN A 142 -4.77 6.78 0.43
C ASN A 142 -5.33 6.36 1.80
N VAL A 143 -4.53 5.75 2.68
CA VAL A 143 -4.90 5.46 4.07
C VAL A 143 -5.27 6.76 4.80
N MET A 144 -4.43 7.80 4.69
CA MET A 144 -4.65 9.09 5.34
C MET A 144 -5.92 9.80 4.82
N PHE A 145 -6.18 9.72 3.52
CA PHE A 145 -7.46 10.15 2.98
C PHE A 145 -8.62 9.34 3.58
N ASN A 146 -8.57 8.02 3.61
CA ASN A 146 -9.70 7.28 4.18
C ASN A 146 -9.90 7.54 5.68
N LEU A 147 -8.81 7.72 6.44
CA LEU A 147 -8.84 8.09 7.85
C LEU A 147 -9.49 9.45 8.11
N SER A 148 -9.14 10.48 7.34
CA SER A 148 -9.73 11.82 7.49
C SER A 148 -11.24 11.86 7.21
N THR A 149 -11.81 10.84 6.57
CA THR A 149 -13.28 10.73 6.37
C THR A 149 -14.00 10.31 7.65
N ILE A 150 -13.34 9.57 8.53
CA ILE A 150 -13.93 9.02 9.75
C ILE A 150 -13.72 9.97 10.93
N LEU A 151 -12.64 10.75 10.93
CA LEU A 151 -12.37 11.73 11.97
C LEU A 151 -13.36 12.90 11.94
N ASN A 152 -13.60 13.51 13.12
CA ASN A 152 -14.38 14.74 13.25
C ASN A 152 -13.90 15.81 12.26
N VAL A 153 -14.82 16.65 11.78
CA VAL A 153 -14.59 17.68 10.74
C VAL A 153 -13.29 18.47 10.98
N LYS A 154 -13.00 18.87 12.22
CA LYS A 154 -11.80 19.61 12.61
C LYS A 154 -10.49 18.82 12.43
N TYR A 155 -10.47 17.54 12.80
CA TYR A 155 -9.27 16.70 12.68
C TYR A 155 -9.12 16.12 11.27
N GLY A 156 -10.24 15.86 10.59
CA GLY A 156 -10.26 15.44 9.19
C GLY A 156 -9.69 16.50 8.25
N SER A 157 -9.98 17.79 8.47
CA SER A 157 -9.43 18.90 7.67
C SER A 157 -7.95 19.10 7.86
N LEU A 158 -7.50 18.98 9.09
CA LEU A 158 -6.09 19.06 9.44
C LEU A 158 -5.29 17.93 8.77
N LEU A 159 -5.78 16.70 8.89
CA LEU A 159 -5.11 15.53 8.32
C LEU A 159 -5.14 15.52 6.79
N TYR A 160 -6.23 15.98 6.18
CA TYR A 160 -6.33 16.17 4.73
C TYR A 160 -5.36 17.24 4.20
N SER A 161 -5.32 18.41 4.84
CA SER A 161 -4.41 19.51 4.47
C SER A 161 -2.95 19.08 4.59
N PHE A 162 -2.60 18.39 5.68
CA PHE A 162 -1.29 17.77 5.84
C PHE A 162 -0.99 16.81 4.68
N THR A 163 -1.92 15.90 4.35
CA THR A 163 -1.71 14.86 3.33
C THR A 163 -1.50 15.44 1.92
N ILE A 164 -2.30 16.42 1.50
CA ILE A 164 -2.16 17.04 0.17
C ILE A 164 -0.82 17.73 -0.02
N ARG A 165 -0.25 18.31 1.03
CA ARG A 165 1.02 19.06 0.91
C ARG A 165 2.23 18.15 0.68
N PHE A 166 2.08 16.84 0.80
CA PHE A 166 3.10 15.84 0.42
C PHE A 166 2.86 15.22 -0.98
N VAL A 167 1.75 15.54 -1.65
CA VAL A 167 1.39 15.06 -2.99
C VAL A 167 1.63 16.16 -4.02
#